data_AF-A0A942PK29-F1
#
_entry.id   AF-A0A942PK29-F1
#
_cell.length_a   1.000
_cell.length_b   1.000
_cell.length_c   1.000
_cell.angle_alpha   90.00
_cell.angle_beta   90.00
_cell.angle_gamma   90.00
#
_symmetry.space_group_name_H-M   'P 1'
#
loop_
_entity.id
_entity.type
_entity.pdbx_description
1 polymer ?
#
loop_
_entity_poly.entity_id
_entity_poly.type
_entity_poly.pdbx_seq_one_letter_code
_entity_poly.pdbx_strand_id
1 'polypeptide(L)'
;KCHSSANANYASWGGTTAAAWTDLALEINPNNVSRHPIGTALSAGTQLTAAKLSGGWTPGSIMNCSDCHATDSTASKGPHGSSVKWMLTGPNRAWPYIQASMNGTSNTTTTNYYTLDTTTGAQAYNRNAGTTNGLFCLNCHPILNSNTYHSSSATKRTSHRSFNMACVNCHIRVPHGGKIGRLLITTNAPARYKANGNGGYSGTLTITKMPAQGGTISSFSCSSGEHTGGTQSW
;
A
#
# COMPACT_ATOMS: atom_id res chain seq x y z
N LYS A 1 11.70 13.37 -14.65
CA LYS A 1 10.30 13.84 -14.80
C LYS A 1 9.39 12.61 -14.82
N CYS A 2 8.31 12.62 -14.02
CA CYS A 2 7.45 11.47 -13.71
C CYS A 2 6.53 11.00 -14.84
N HIS A 3 6.81 11.39 -16.08
CA HIS A 3 6.12 10.91 -17.27
C HIS A 3 7.17 10.26 -18.16
N SER A 4 7.00 8.98 -18.47
CA SER A 4 7.55 8.48 -19.73
C SER A 4 6.94 9.35 -20.82
N SER A 5 7.77 9.92 -21.69
CA SER A 5 7.35 10.67 -22.89
C SER A 5 6.41 9.90 -23.83
N ALA A 6 6.07 8.65 -23.50
CA ALA A 6 5.23 7.75 -24.25
C ALA A 6 3.71 7.88 -23.96
N ASN A 7 3.25 8.69 -22.99
CA ASN A 7 1.81 8.88 -22.75
C ASN A 7 1.31 10.23 -23.28
N ALA A 8 0.58 10.19 -24.39
CA ALA A 8 -0.02 11.36 -25.04
C ALA A 8 -1.40 11.79 -24.48
N ASN A 9 -1.95 11.08 -23.48
CA ASN A 9 -3.25 11.38 -22.89
C ASN A 9 -3.12 12.31 -21.68
N TYR A 10 -2.72 13.56 -21.91
CA TYR A 10 -2.59 14.60 -20.88
C TYR A 10 -3.89 15.39 -20.62
N ALA A 11 -4.91 15.21 -21.46
CA ALA A 11 -6.17 15.98 -21.42
C ALA A 11 -7.40 15.13 -21.04
N SER A 12 -7.22 13.85 -20.75
CA SER A 12 -8.28 12.98 -20.25
C SER A 12 -7.77 12.14 -19.09
N TRP A 13 -8.67 11.78 -18.19
CA TRP A 13 -8.41 10.68 -17.28
C TRP A 13 -8.17 9.45 -18.16
N GLY A 14 -6.93 8.98 -18.26
CA GLY A 14 -6.63 7.69 -18.88
C GLY A 14 -7.60 6.62 -18.38
N GLY A 15 -7.86 5.61 -19.23
CA GLY A 15 -9.02 4.71 -19.17
C GLY A 15 -9.59 4.29 -17.80
N THR A 16 -10.87 3.94 -17.78
CA THR A 16 -11.59 3.56 -16.57
C THR A 16 -11.39 2.10 -16.16
N THR A 17 -10.62 1.33 -16.93
CA THR A 17 -10.40 -0.11 -16.73
C THR A 17 -9.11 -0.41 -15.95
N ALA A 18 -8.99 -1.62 -15.41
CA ALA A 18 -7.82 -2.06 -14.64
C ALA A 18 -6.48 -1.95 -15.39
N ALA A 19 -6.51 -1.85 -16.72
CA ALA A 19 -5.35 -1.77 -17.61
C ALA A 19 -5.00 -0.33 -18.05
N ALA A 20 -5.75 0.67 -17.61
CA ALA A 20 -5.52 2.04 -18.00
C ALA A 20 -4.34 2.69 -17.28
N TRP A 21 -3.60 3.52 -18.03
CA TRP A 21 -2.53 4.34 -17.50
C TRP A 21 -3.08 5.32 -16.47
N THR A 22 -2.36 5.38 -15.35
CA THR A 22 -2.78 6.09 -14.16
C THR A 22 -2.43 7.55 -14.32
N ASP A 23 -3.31 8.43 -13.84
CA ASP A 23 -2.90 9.82 -13.64
C ASP A 23 -1.96 9.88 -12.44
N LEU A 24 -0.66 9.79 -12.71
CA LEU A 24 0.38 9.87 -11.68
C LEU A 24 0.31 11.20 -10.91
N ALA A 25 -0.11 12.30 -11.55
CA ALA A 25 -0.22 13.59 -10.89
C ALA A 25 -1.33 13.59 -9.83
N LEU A 26 -2.42 12.85 -10.08
CA LEU A 26 -3.45 12.61 -9.07
C LEU A 26 -2.93 11.76 -7.91
N GLU A 27 -2.14 10.73 -8.20
CA GLU A 27 -1.69 9.74 -7.20
C GLU A 27 -0.65 10.30 -6.23
N ILE A 28 0.31 11.08 -6.74
CA ILE A 28 1.39 11.68 -5.91
C ILE A 28 1.03 13.10 -5.44
N ASN A 29 -0.20 13.55 -5.66
CA ASN A 29 -0.63 14.90 -5.34
C ASN A 29 -0.28 15.28 -3.88
N PRO A 30 0.47 16.38 -3.66
CA PRO A 30 0.77 16.88 -2.32
C PRO A 30 -0.46 17.27 -1.47
N ASN A 31 -1.67 17.29 -2.04
CA ASN A 31 -2.91 17.50 -1.30
C ASN A 31 -3.58 16.18 -0.89
N ASN A 32 -3.06 15.01 -1.29
CA ASN A 32 -3.53 13.72 -0.82
C ASN A 32 -3.16 13.52 0.65
N VAL A 33 -4.13 13.05 1.45
CA VAL A 33 -3.99 12.84 2.89
C VAL A 33 -3.04 11.68 3.21
N SER A 34 -2.93 10.67 2.34
CA SER A 34 -2.09 9.48 2.56
C SER A 34 -0.86 9.35 1.67
N ARG A 35 -0.36 10.44 1.11
CA ARG A 35 0.76 10.35 0.18
C ARG A 35 2.05 9.85 0.84
N HIS A 36 2.83 9.10 0.08
CA HIS A 36 4.28 9.05 0.31
C HIS A 36 4.92 10.38 -0.15
N PRO A 37 6.04 10.82 0.45
CA PRO A 37 6.70 12.09 0.13
C PRO A 37 7.47 12.05 -1.21
N ILE A 38 6.81 11.67 -2.31
CA ILE A 38 7.44 11.56 -3.62
C ILE A 38 7.63 12.96 -4.23
N GLY A 39 8.88 13.40 -4.35
CA GLY A 39 9.24 14.72 -4.90
C GLY A 39 8.82 15.92 -4.04
N THR A 40 8.14 15.71 -2.91
CA THR A 40 7.73 16.76 -1.98
C THR A 40 7.60 16.19 -0.57
N ALA A 41 8.22 16.86 0.41
CA ALA A 41 8.17 16.45 1.81
C ALA A 41 6.73 16.48 2.37
N LEU A 42 6.51 15.67 3.41
CA LEU A 42 5.35 15.79 4.28
C LEU A 42 5.56 16.96 5.26
N SER A 43 4.49 17.64 5.65
CA SER A 43 4.56 18.62 6.75
C SER A 43 4.86 17.90 8.07
N ALA A 44 5.56 18.55 9.01
CA ALA A 44 6.00 17.93 10.26
C ALA A 44 4.85 17.20 11.02
N GLY A 45 3.65 17.79 11.07
CA GLY A 45 2.48 17.18 11.73
C GLY A 45 1.85 15.98 10.99
N THR A 46 2.32 15.65 9.79
CA THR A 46 1.86 14.49 8.99
C THR A 46 2.97 13.47 8.75
N GLN A 47 4.18 13.76 9.20
CA GLN A 47 5.31 12.82 9.11
C GLN A 47 5.11 11.65 10.08
N LEU A 48 5.61 10.49 9.65
CA LEU A 48 5.73 9.35 10.54
C LEU A 48 6.87 9.57 11.54
N THR A 49 6.75 9.03 12.75
CA THR A 49 7.86 9.01 13.72
C THR A 49 8.97 8.09 13.25
N ALA A 50 10.19 8.29 13.75
CA ALA A 50 11.35 7.47 13.35
C ALA A 50 11.12 5.96 13.61
N ALA A 51 10.36 5.61 14.66
CA ALA A 51 10.02 4.22 14.97
C ALA A 51 9.11 3.55 13.93
N LYS A 52 8.49 4.31 13.01
CA LYS A 52 7.65 3.81 11.90
C LYS A 52 8.40 3.74 10.57
N LEU A 53 9.69 4.01 10.59
CA LEU A 53 10.54 4.00 9.41
C LEU A 53 11.68 3.00 9.62
N SER A 54 12.05 2.30 8.56
CA SER A 54 13.14 1.34 8.50
C SER A 54 14.00 1.61 7.27
N GLY A 55 15.04 0.79 7.02
CA GLY A 55 15.81 0.90 5.77
C GLY A 55 16.57 2.23 5.60
N GLY A 56 16.91 2.89 6.70
CA GLY A 56 17.62 4.18 6.70
C GLY A 56 16.72 5.41 6.45
N TRP A 57 15.40 5.23 6.32
CA TRP A 57 14.46 6.34 6.18
C TRP A 57 14.26 7.09 7.50
N THR A 58 14.14 8.42 7.43
CA THR A 58 13.92 9.30 8.59
C THR A 58 12.67 10.19 8.39
N PRO A 59 12.06 10.70 9.47
CA PRO A 59 10.96 11.66 9.35
C PRO A 59 11.36 12.85 8.46
N GLY A 60 10.52 13.18 7.48
CA GLY A 60 10.78 14.26 6.54
C GLY A 60 11.63 13.91 5.32
N SER A 61 12.14 12.67 5.21
CA SER A 61 12.80 12.21 3.99
C SER A 61 11.88 12.37 2.77
N ILE A 62 12.45 12.83 1.65
CA ILE A 62 11.79 12.92 0.36
C ILE A 62 12.14 11.68 -0.45
N MET A 63 11.14 11.05 -1.06
CA MET A 63 11.31 9.92 -1.95
C MET A 63 11.44 10.39 -3.40
N ASN A 64 12.28 9.70 -4.15
CA ASN A 64 12.37 9.75 -5.60
C ASN A 64 11.76 8.48 -6.20
N CYS A 65 11.37 8.54 -7.47
CA CYS A 65 10.81 7.37 -8.14
C CYS A 65 11.76 6.16 -8.09
N SER A 66 13.07 6.40 -8.14
CA SER A 66 14.14 5.39 -8.09
C SER A 66 14.18 4.59 -6.79
N ASP A 67 13.62 5.14 -5.70
CA ASP A 67 13.59 4.48 -4.41
C ASP A 67 12.57 3.33 -4.40
N CYS A 68 11.58 3.39 -5.30
CA CYS A 68 10.53 2.38 -5.46
C CYS A 68 10.62 1.63 -6.79
N HIS A 69 11.11 2.27 -7.84
CA HIS A 69 11.11 1.76 -9.21
C HIS A 69 12.51 1.70 -9.79
N ALA A 70 12.92 0.53 -10.28
CA ALA A 70 14.20 0.35 -10.98
C ALA A 70 14.08 -0.57 -12.20
N THR A 71 15.12 -0.56 -13.02
CA THR A 71 15.32 -1.53 -14.10
C THR A 71 16.31 -2.60 -13.63
N ASP A 72 16.11 -3.87 -14.01
CA ASP A 72 17.11 -4.92 -13.80
C ASP A 72 18.18 -4.91 -14.91
N SER A 73 17.99 -4.11 -15.98
CA SER A 73 18.91 -3.97 -17.10
C SER A 73 19.43 -2.55 -17.23
N THR A 74 20.75 -2.40 -17.32
CA THR A 74 21.41 -1.14 -17.67
C THR A 74 21.27 -0.78 -19.15
N ALA A 75 20.91 -1.76 -20.00
CA ALA A 75 20.72 -1.58 -21.43
C ALA A 75 19.32 -1.03 -21.79
N SER A 76 18.32 -1.22 -20.93
CA SER A 76 16.98 -0.70 -21.15
C SER A 76 16.94 0.81 -20.93
N LYS A 77 16.77 1.59 -22.01
CA LYS A 77 16.46 3.03 -21.93
C LYS A 77 14.96 3.18 -21.69
N GLY A 78 14.56 3.68 -20.51
CA GLY A 78 13.16 3.80 -20.09
C GLY A 78 12.66 2.62 -19.23
N PRO A 79 11.39 2.61 -18.78
CA PRO A 79 10.86 1.72 -17.73
C PRO A 79 10.78 0.21 -18.09
N HIS A 80 11.31 -0.20 -19.24
CA HIS A 80 11.10 -1.55 -19.79
C HIS A 80 12.32 -2.47 -19.61
N GLY A 81 12.78 -2.64 -18.37
CA GLY A 81 13.91 -3.55 -18.09
C GLY A 81 13.85 -4.27 -16.75
N SER A 82 12.72 -4.20 -16.04
CA SER A 82 12.51 -4.96 -14.79
C SER A 82 11.83 -6.29 -15.08
N SER A 83 12.37 -7.37 -14.50
CA SER A 83 11.77 -8.69 -14.37
C SER A 83 10.58 -8.71 -13.40
N VAL A 84 10.47 -7.69 -12.54
CA VAL A 84 9.35 -7.50 -11.62
C VAL A 84 8.34 -6.51 -12.20
N LYS A 85 7.06 -6.91 -12.23
CA LYS A 85 5.98 -6.04 -12.72
C LYS A 85 5.85 -4.78 -11.84
N TRP A 86 5.57 -3.67 -12.50
CA TRP A 86 5.65 -2.29 -11.99
C TRP A 86 7.04 -1.84 -11.51
N MET A 87 8.10 -2.55 -11.89
CA MET A 87 9.47 -2.16 -11.61
C MET A 87 9.83 -2.08 -10.13
N LEU A 88 9.08 -2.73 -9.24
CA LEU A 88 9.33 -2.62 -7.80
C LEU A 88 10.76 -3.08 -7.46
N THR A 89 11.51 -2.22 -6.78
CA THR A 89 12.92 -2.44 -6.44
C THR A 89 13.14 -2.62 -4.93
N GLY A 90 14.39 -2.84 -4.57
CA GLY A 90 14.81 -3.16 -3.21
C GLY A 90 14.85 -4.66 -2.94
N PRO A 91 15.17 -5.05 -1.70
CA PRO A 91 15.24 -6.45 -1.33
C PRO A 91 13.86 -7.11 -1.40
N ASN A 92 12.79 -6.44 -0.94
CA ASN A 92 11.41 -6.92 -1.00
C ASN A 92 10.70 -6.33 -2.23
N ARG A 93 10.13 -7.16 -3.13
CA ARG A 93 9.53 -6.66 -4.40
C ARG A 93 8.11 -7.13 -4.67
N ALA A 94 7.49 -7.88 -3.75
CA ALA A 94 6.15 -8.41 -3.93
C ALA A 94 5.08 -7.50 -3.32
N TRP A 95 4.07 -7.18 -4.12
CA TRP A 95 2.87 -6.43 -3.72
C TRP A 95 1.79 -6.56 -4.80
N PRO A 96 0.49 -6.44 -4.53
CA PRO A 96 -0.12 -6.81 -3.26
C PRO A 96 -0.04 -8.32 -2.97
N TYR A 97 0.52 -9.10 -3.90
CA TYR A 97 0.60 -10.54 -3.81
C TYR A 97 1.85 -11.02 -3.08
N ILE A 98 1.85 -12.30 -2.69
CA ILE A 98 2.94 -12.95 -1.95
C ILE A 98 4.19 -13.29 -2.80
N GLN A 99 4.13 -13.07 -4.11
CA GLN A 99 5.25 -13.30 -5.03
C GLN A 99 5.37 -12.15 -6.02
N ALA A 100 6.60 -11.74 -6.32
CA ALA A 100 6.87 -10.67 -7.28
C ALA A 100 6.43 -11.02 -8.71
N SER A 101 6.46 -12.31 -9.07
CA SER A 101 5.96 -12.82 -10.36
C SER A 101 4.44 -12.65 -10.52
N MET A 102 3.70 -12.58 -9.42
CA MET A 102 2.24 -12.40 -9.43
C MET A 102 1.81 -10.94 -9.45
N ASN A 103 2.73 -10.01 -9.25
CA ASN A 103 2.47 -8.57 -9.32
C ASN A 103 1.66 -8.25 -10.58
N GLY A 104 0.57 -7.50 -10.44
CA GLY A 104 -0.22 -7.03 -11.57
C GLY A 104 -1.09 -8.08 -12.26
N THR A 105 -1.19 -9.30 -11.73
CA THR A 105 -2.23 -10.24 -12.13
C THR A 105 -3.59 -9.78 -11.60
N SER A 106 -4.69 -10.31 -12.14
CA SER A 106 -6.05 -10.14 -11.62
C SER A 106 -6.43 -11.34 -10.73
N ASN A 107 -5.48 -11.84 -9.94
CA ASN A 107 -5.68 -13.01 -9.09
C ASN A 107 -6.64 -12.67 -7.95
N THR A 108 -7.76 -13.38 -7.89
CA THR A 108 -8.84 -13.15 -6.92
C THR A 108 -8.78 -14.09 -5.72
N THR A 109 -7.88 -15.06 -5.71
CA THR A 109 -7.77 -16.01 -4.59
C THR A 109 -7.10 -15.32 -3.41
N THR A 110 -7.83 -15.23 -2.31
CA THR A 110 -7.43 -14.54 -1.07
C THR A 110 -6.14 -15.09 -0.45
N THR A 111 -5.81 -16.35 -0.75
CA THR A 111 -4.59 -17.06 -0.34
C THR A 111 -3.30 -16.53 -0.98
N ASN A 112 -3.40 -15.61 -1.93
CA ASN A 112 -2.25 -15.08 -2.66
C ASN A 112 -1.84 -13.68 -2.19
N TYR A 113 -2.43 -13.17 -1.11
CA TYR A 113 -2.12 -11.86 -0.54
C TYR A 113 -1.36 -11.99 0.78
N TYR A 114 -0.55 -10.99 1.08
CA TYR A 114 0.11 -10.87 2.36
C TYR A 114 -0.88 -10.61 3.48
N THR A 115 -0.72 -11.31 4.59
CA THR A 115 -1.57 -11.18 5.79
C THR A 115 -0.71 -10.90 7.01
N LEU A 116 -1.34 -10.47 8.12
CA LEU A 116 -0.66 -10.29 9.41
C LEU A 116 -0.36 -11.61 10.15
N ASP A 117 -0.63 -12.77 9.57
CA ASP A 117 -0.23 -14.04 10.18
C ASP A 117 1.31 -14.17 10.13
N THR A 118 1.92 -14.46 11.28
CA THR A 118 3.37 -14.72 11.39
C THR A 118 3.69 -16.22 11.41
N THR A 119 2.68 -17.10 11.39
CA THR A 119 2.81 -18.50 11.80
C THR A 119 2.36 -19.55 10.79
N THR A 120 1.50 -19.27 9.80
CA THR A 120 1.06 -20.31 8.83
C THR A 120 1.27 -19.94 7.35
N GLY A 121 1.55 -20.96 6.52
CA GLY A 121 1.46 -20.93 5.04
C GLY A 121 2.32 -19.92 4.25
N ALA A 122 2.17 -19.88 2.93
CA ALA A 122 2.88 -18.95 2.03
C ALA A 122 2.50 -17.46 2.23
N GLN A 123 1.61 -17.13 3.17
CA GLN A 123 0.92 -15.85 3.33
C GLN A 123 1.46 -14.95 4.45
N ALA A 124 2.52 -15.37 5.14
CA ALA A 124 3.05 -14.64 6.28
C ALA A 124 3.94 -13.45 5.87
N TYR A 125 3.62 -12.25 6.35
CA TYR A 125 4.27 -10.99 5.92
C TYR A 125 5.79 -10.92 6.11
N ASN A 126 6.33 -11.58 7.13
CA ASN A 126 7.78 -11.59 7.39
C ASN A 126 8.51 -12.82 6.82
N ARG A 127 7.79 -13.81 6.27
CA ARG A 127 8.41 -15.09 5.89
C ARG A 127 9.48 -14.94 4.81
N ASN A 128 9.26 -14.03 3.87
CA ASN A 128 10.12 -13.79 2.72
C ASN A 128 10.84 -12.44 2.80
N ALA A 129 10.84 -11.80 3.98
CA ALA A 129 11.49 -10.51 4.14
C ALA A 129 12.97 -10.59 3.75
N GLY A 130 13.45 -9.62 2.97
CA GLY A 130 14.80 -9.61 2.42
C GLY A 130 14.97 -10.32 1.07
N THR A 131 13.91 -10.90 0.50
CA THR A 131 13.94 -11.62 -0.78
C THR A 131 13.05 -10.96 -1.81
N THR A 132 13.24 -11.26 -3.11
CA THR A 132 12.40 -10.71 -4.19
C THR A 132 10.91 -10.96 -3.98
N ASN A 133 10.54 -12.06 -3.32
CA ASN A 133 9.16 -12.36 -2.98
C ASN A 133 8.66 -11.68 -1.69
N GLY A 134 9.51 -11.03 -0.90
CA GLY A 134 9.15 -10.32 0.32
C GLY A 134 8.21 -9.14 0.11
N LEU A 135 7.44 -8.80 1.16
CA LEU A 135 6.47 -7.70 1.14
C LEU A 135 7.16 -6.35 0.94
N PHE A 136 6.84 -5.67 -0.17
CA PHE A 136 7.48 -4.40 -0.58
C PHE A 136 7.50 -3.33 0.52
N CYS A 137 6.42 -3.22 1.30
CA CYS A 137 6.28 -2.23 2.38
C CYS A 137 7.39 -2.33 3.45
N LEU A 138 7.97 -3.52 3.65
CA LEU A 138 9.03 -3.78 4.64
C LEU A 138 10.38 -3.14 4.27
N ASN A 139 10.53 -2.64 3.04
CA ASN A 139 11.71 -1.87 2.66
C ASN A 139 11.82 -0.56 3.47
N CYS A 140 10.69 0.04 3.85
CA CYS A 140 10.64 1.37 4.45
C CYS A 140 9.84 1.45 5.76
N HIS A 141 8.94 0.50 6.00
CA HIS A 141 8.15 0.45 7.23
C HIS A 141 8.48 -0.83 8.01
N PRO A 142 8.79 -0.73 9.31
CA PRO A 142 8.73 -1.90 10.16
C PRO A 142 7.26 -2.32 10.28
N ILE A 143 6.97 -3.61 10.12
CA ILE A 143 5.64 -4.09 10.52
C ILE A 143 5.64 -4.20 12.04
N LEU A 144 5.06 -3.18 12.63
CA LEU A 144 4.87 -3.06 14.05
C LEU A 144 3.67 -3.89 14.47
N ASN A 145 3.97 -5.05 15.04
CA ASN A 145 3.13 -5.77 15.99
C ASN A 145 2.75 -4.94 17.24
N SER A 146 3.08 -3.64 17.29
CA SER A 146 2.99 -2.79 18.47
C SER A 146 1.96 -1.67 18.37
N ASN A 147 1.08 -1.69 17.36
CA ASN A 147 0.08 -0.65 17.19
C ASN A 147 -1.35 -1.18 17.35
N THR A 148 -2.24 -0.39 17.93
CA THR A 148 -3.55 -0.83 18.43
C THR A 148 -4.42 -1.56 17.40
N TYR A 149 -4.23 -1.33 16.10
CA TYR A 149 -5.01 -1.96 15.02
C TYR A 149 -4.35 -3.20 14.43
N HIS A 150 -3.02 -3.29 14.34
CA HIS A 150 -2.34 -4.53 13.94
C HIS A 150 -2.13 -5.49 15.13
N SER A 151 -2.12 -4.96 16.35
CA SER A 151 -1.85 -5.67 17.61
C SER A 151 -3.09 -5.89 18.49
N SER A 152 -4.30 -5.54 18.05
CA SER A 152 -5.50 -5.57 18.91
C SER A 152 -5.67 -6.91 19.64
N SER A 153 -5.75 -6.77 20.95
CA SER A 153 -5.47 -7.67 22.08
C SER A 153 -6.13 -9.07 22.11
N ALA A 154 -5.37 -10.01 22.69
CA ALA A 154 -5.77 -11.35 23.14
C ALA A 154 -7.01 -11.40 24.05
N THR A 155 -7.42 -10.29 24.67
CA THR A 155 -8.61 -10.24 25.55
C THR A 155 -9.95 -10.09 24.82
N LYS A 156 -9.97 -9.76 23.51
CA LYS A 156 -11.22 -9.63 22.72
C LYS A 156 -11.34 -10.58 21.52
N ARG A 157 -10.43 -11.55 21.32
CA ARG A 157 -10.44 -12.50 20.18
C ARG A 157 -10.48 -11.85 18.78
N THR A 158 -10.23 -10.55 18.64
CA THR A 158 -10.35 -9.80 17.37
C THR A 158 -9.04 -9.13 16.96
N SER A 159 -7.95 -9.88 16.94
CA SER A 159 -6.73 -9.42 16.28
C SER A 159 -6.87 -9.59 14.76
N HIS A 160 -6.40 -8.62 13.97
CA HIS A 160 -6.34 -8.78 12.49
C HIS A 160 -5.41 -9.94 12.06
N ARG A 161 -4.58 -10.44 12.98
CA ARG A 161 -3.79 -11.67 12.82
C ARG A 161 -4.67 -12.93 12.86
N SER A 162 -5.63 -13.00 13.79
CA SER A 162 -6.52 -14.16 13.97
C SER A 162 -7.47 -14.38 12.80
N PHE A 163 -7.80 -13.34 12.04
CA PHE A 163 -8.69 -13.41 10.87
C PHE A 163 -7.94 -13.65 9.55
N ASN A 164 -6.62 -13.85 9.58
CA ASN A 164 -5.78 -13.98 8.39
C ASN A 164 -6.06 -12.86 7.36
N MET A 165 -6.18 -11.62 7.86
CA MET A 165 -6.63 -10.51 7.02
C MET A 165 -5.52 -10.05 6.08
N ALA A 166 -5.85 -10.04 4.78
CA ALA A 166 -4.97 -9.50 3.75
C ALA A 166 -4.75 -8.00 3.93
N CYS A 167 -3.52 -7.53 3.77
CA CYS A 167 -3.17 -6.11 3.88
C CYS A 167 -4.03 -5.24 2.96
N VAL A 168 -4.35 -5.74 1.76
CA VAL A 168 -5.17 -5.03 0.76
C VAL A 168 -6.68 -5.01 1.05
N ASN A 169 -7.13 -5.64 2.13
CA ASN A 169 -8.49 -5.39 2.63
C ASN A 169 -8.60 -3.97 3.21
N CYS A 170 -7.49 -3.42 3.70
CA CYS A 170 -7.44 -2.08 4.29
C CYS A 170 -6.58 -1.11 3.47
N HIS A 171 -5.45 -1.55 2.91
CA HIS A 171 -4.51 -0.69 2.19
C HIS A 171 -4.71 -0.70 0.67
N ILE A 172 -4.61 0.46 0.02
CA ILE A 172 -4.76 0.61 -1.43
C ILE A 172 -3.66 -0.17 -2.18
N ARG A 173 -4.04 -0.81 -3.29
CA ARG A 173 -3.12 -1.56 -4.17
C ARG A 173 -2.02 -0.68 -4.79
N VAL A 174 -2.27 0.61 -4.97
CA VAL A 174 -1.30 1.54 -5.59
C VAL A 174 -0.78 2.49 -4.50
N PRO A 175 0.38 2.21 -3.89
CA PRO A 175 0.82 2.88 -2.67
C PRO A 175 1.51 4.23 -2.96
N HIS A 176 0.94 5.06 -3.82
CA HIS A 176 1.43 6.43 -4.06
C HIS A 176 0.79 7.43 -3.09
N GLY A 177 -0.54 7.39 -3.01
CA GLY A 177 -1.34 8.27 -2.18
C GLY A 177 -2.82 8.20 -2.55
N GLY A 178 -3.67 8.66 -1.65
CA GLY A 178 -5.11 8.75 -1.87
C GLY A 178 -5.78 9.79 -0.99
N LYS A 179 -7.09 9.94 -1.20
CA LYS A 179 -7.93 10.90 -0.46
C LYS A 179 -8.06 10.57 1.03
N ILE A 180 -7.85 9.31 1.40
CA ILE A 180 -8.03 8.80 2.75
C ILE A 180 -6.66 8.52 3.36
N GLY A 181 -6.42 8.97 4.60
CA GLY A 181 -5.15 8.82 5.31
C GLY A 181 -4.65 7.37 5.44
N ARG A 182 -3.33 7.22 5.64
CA ARG A 182 -2.65 5.93 5.91
C ARG A 182 -2.80 4.86 4.81
N LEU A 183 -2.95 5.32 3.57
CA LEU A 183 -3.15 4.51 2.36
C LEU A 183 -4.38 3.61 2.48
N LEU A 184 -5.39 4.02 3.25
CA LEU A 184 -6.58 3.22 3.48
C LEU A 184 -7.56 3.28 2.32
N ILE A 185 -8.29 2.20 2.11
CA ILE A 185 -9.26 2.05 1.02
C ILE A 185 -10.69 1.88 1.54
N THR A 186 -11.66 2.54 0.89
CA THR A 186 -13.09 2.38 1.18
C THR A 186 -13.86 1.81 -0.01
N THR A 187 -15.13 1.48 0.20
CA THR A 187 -16.08 1.00 -0.81
C THR A 187 -16.14 1.87 -2.08
N ASN A 188 -16.00 3.19 -1.92
CA ASN A 188 -16.11 4.17 -3.00
C ASN A 188 -14.81 4.39 -3.78
N ALA A 189 -13.71 3.71 -3.43
CA ALA A 189 -12.46 3.82 -4.17
C ALA A 189 -12.61 3.28 -5.61
N PRO A 190 -11.98 3.92 -6.62
CA PRO A 190 -11.95 3.37 -7.98
C PRO A 190 -11.39 1.94 -8.02
N ALA A 191 -11.89 1.14 -8.96
CA ALA A 191 -11.59 -0.29 -9.09
C ALA A 191 -10.09 -0.63 -8.99
N ARG A 192 -9.25 0.21 -9.60
CA ARG A 192 -7.79 0.07 -9.64
C ARG A 192 -7.07 0.14 -8.30
N TYR A 193 -7.65 0.85 -7.32
CA TYR A 193 -7.06 0.93 -5.98
C TYR A 193 -7.43 -0.29 -5.12
N LYS A 194 -8.47 -1.04 -5.51
CA LYS A 194 -8.92 -2.24 -4.79
C LYS A 194 -7.99 -3.42 -5.05
N ALA A 195 -8.06 -4.43 -4.19
CA ALA A 195 -7.09 -5.53 -4.08
C ALA A 195 -6.72 -6.18 -5.42
N ASN A 196 -7.72 -6.52 -6.25
CA ASN A 196 -7.49 -7.15 -7.55
C ASN A 196 -7.34 -6.15 -8.72
N GLY A 197 -7.50 -4.85 -8.45
CA GLY A 197 -7.54 -3.76 -9.43
C GLY A 197 -8.74 -3.74 -10.38
N ASN A 198 -9.67 -4.68 -10.23
CA ASN A 198 -10.88 -4.82 -11.04
C ASN A 198 -12.15 -4.65 -10.19
N GLY A 199 -12.08 -3.86 -9.12
CA GLY A 199 -13.24 -3.55 -8.29
C GLY A 199 -13.44 -4.47 -7.08
N GLY A 200 -12.68 -5.57 -6.99
CA GLY A 200 -12.81 -6.57 -5.92
C GLY A 200 -11.84 -6.37 -4.76
N TYR A 201 -12.28 -6.80 -3.58
CA TYR A 201 -11.48 -6.90 -2.36
C TYR A 201 -10.89 -8.31 -2.21
N SER A 202 -9.88 -8.48 -1.36
CA SER A 202 -9.25 -9.77 -1.07
C SER A 202 -10.05 -10.59 -0.03
N GLY A 203 -11.32 -10.28 0.20
CA GLY A 203 -12.17 -10.98 1.18
C GLY A 203 -13.52 -10.31 1.36
N THR A 204 -14.21 -10.67 2.45
CA THR A 204 -15.54 -10.14 2.83
C THR A 204 -15.49 -8.81 3.58
N LEU A 205 -14.28 -8.36 3.95
CA LEU A 205 -14.10 -7.14 4.73
C LEU A 205 -13.87 -5.93 3.82
N THR A 206 -14.69 -4.89 4.03
CA THR A 206 -14.54 -3.59 3.37
C THR A 206 -14.67 -2.47 4.39
N ILE A 207 -13.84 -1.43 4.28
CA ILE A 207 -14.03 -0.22 5.08
C ILE A 207 -15.22 0.55 4.48
N THR A 208 -16.28 0.68 5.26
CA THR A 208 -17.56 1.28 4.84
C THR A 208 -17.64 2.75 5.21
N LYS A 209 -16.91 3.19 6.25
CA LYS A 209 -16.89 4.57 6.70
C LYS A 209 -15.54 4.96 7.31
N MET A 210 -15.01 6.09 6.87
CA MET A 210 -13.85 6.76 7.46
C MET A 210 -14.19 8.25 7.60
N PRO A 211 -13.93 8.91 8.74
CA PRO A 211 -14.04 10.36 8.83
C PRO A 211 -13.04 10.98 7.87
N ALA A 212 -13.53 11.86 7.00
CA ALA A 212 -12.71 12.59 6.04
C ALA A 212 -12.02 13.75 6.76
N GLN A 213 -11.00 13.49 7.58
CA GLN A 213 -10.20 14.58 8.15
C GLN A 213 -8.76 14.13 8.43
N GLY A 214 -7.83 14.91 7.89
CA GLY A 214 -6.40 14.78 8.16
C GLY A 214 -6.15 14.99 9.64
N GLY A 215 -5.83 13.90 10.33
CA GLY A 215 -5.18 14.01 11.62
C GLY A 215 -5.99 13.61 12.85
N THR A 216 -7.16 12.95 12.78
CA THR A 216 -7.68 12.08 13.88
C THR A 216 -8.76 11.12 13.33
N ILE A 217 -8.50 9.81 13.33
CA ILE A 217 -9.57 8.82 13.10
C ILE A 217 -10.16 8.47 14.46
N SER A 218 -11.23 9.14 14.86
CA SER A 218 -11.93 8.87 16.13
C SER A 218 -12.70 7.54 16.09
N SER A 219 -13.13 7.13 14.89
CA SER A 219 -13.73 5.82 14.60
C SER A 219 -13.65 5.50 13.11
N PHE A 220 -13.65 4.22 12.75
CA PHE A 220 -13.91 3.78 11.38
C PHE A 220 -14.76 2.50 11.41
N SER A 221 -15.57 2.31 10.37
CA SER A 221 -16.46 1.15 10.27
C SER A 221 -16.01 0.26 9.12
N CYS A 222 -16.06 -1.04 9.36
CA CYS A 222 -15.91 -2.06 8.34
C CYS A 222 -17.19 -2.90 8.26
N SER A 223 -17.33 -3.70 7.20
CA SER A 223 -18.48 -4.61 7.04
C SER A 223 -18.66 -5.62 8.20
N SER A 224 -17.64 -5.81 9.04
CA SER A 224 -17.70 -6.67 10.24
C SER A 224 -17.95 -5.94 11.56
N GLY A 225 -18.08 -4.61 11.57
CA GLY A 225 -18.34 -3.83 12.79
C GLY A 225 -17.62 -2.47 12.85
N GLU A 226 -17.84 -1.76 13.95
CA GLU A 226 -17.28 -0.43 14.21
C GLU A 226 -16.06 -0.50 15.14
N HIS A 227 -15.06 0.32 14.84
CA HIS A 227 -13.88 0.51 15.68
C HIS A 227 -13.94 1.90 16.32
N THR A 228 -13.99 1.96 17.65
CA THR A 228 -13.89 3.20 18.44
C THR A 228 -12.60 3.21 19.26
N GLY A 229 -11.94 4.36 19.39
CA GLY A 229 -10.88 4.55 20.40
C GLY A 229 -9.43 4.30 19.97
N GLY A 230 -9.00 4.87 18.84
CA GLY A 230 -7.56 5.01 18.57
C GLY A 230 -7.06 6.38 19.02
N THR A 231 -6.51 6.50 20.23
CA THR A 231 -5.62 7.63 20.51
C THR A 231 -4.39 7.51 19.61
N GLN A 232 -3.99 8.62 19.02
CA GLN A 232 -3.04 8.68 17.91
C GLN A 232 -1.57 8.53 18.29
N SER A 233 -1.24 7.87 19.40
CA SER A 233 0.14 7.45 19.60
C SER A 233 0.43 6.27 18.65
N TRP A 234 0.78 6.61 17.41
CA TRP A 234 1.41 5.73 16.44
C TRP A 234 2.88 6.10 16.35
#